data_AF-A0A2V6J7R1-F1
#
_entry.id   AF-A0A2V6J7R1-F1
#
_cell.length_a   1.000
_cell.length_b   1.000
_cell.length_c   1.000
_cell.angle_alpha   90.00
_cell.angle_beta   90.00
_cell.angle_gamma   90.00
#
_symmetry.space_group_name_H-M   'P 1'
#
loop_
_entity.id
_entity.type
_entity.pdbx_description
1 polymer ?
#
loop_
_entity_poly.entity_id
_entity_poly.type
_entity_poly.pdbx_seq_one_letter_code
_entity_poly.pdbx_strand_id
1 'polypeptide(L)'
;MRSRWKRIRYRLEWLGLVLATKVIPLCSRTACYHIARAAGALLSFVDRQRYKVALSNLEVAFGNRFSPQERREIVRASFQHFARTMVDLLWSPRLTQ
;
A
#
# COMPACT_ATOMS: atom_id res chain seq x y z
N MET A 1 6.59 24.94 -16.32
CA MET A 1 5.57 23.88 -16.55
C MET A 1 5.48 22.80 -15.46
N ARG A 2 6.55 22.47 -14.71
CA ARG A 2 6.53 21.48 -13.60
C ARG A 2 5.54 21.79 -12.44
N SER A 3 5.17 23.05 -12.23
CA SER A 3 4.30 23.50 -11.13
C SER A 3 2.82 23.12 -11.31
N ARG A 4 2.27 23.27 -12.54
CA ARG A 4 0.86 22.95 -12.82
C ARG A 4 0.57 21.45 -12.69
N TRP A 5 1.45 20.60 -13.21
CA TRP A 5 1.32 19.15 -13.06
C TRP A 5 1.37 18.71 -11.60
N LYS A 6 2.33 19.22 -10.82
CA LYS A 6 2.39 18.94 -9.37
C LYS A 6 1.10 19.34 -8.66
N ARG A 7 0.54 20.52 -8.99
CA ARG A 7 -0.73 20.99 -8.41
C ARG A 7 -1.91 20.08 -8.77
N ILE A 8 -2.00 19.64 -10.03
CA ILE A 8 -3.04 18.69 -10.46
C ILE A 8 -2.88 17.37 -9.71
N ARG A 9 -1.66 16.81 -9.68
CA ARG A 9 -1.36 15.58 -8.93
C ARG A 9 -1.76 15.69 -7.47
N TYR A 10 -1.39 16.76 -6.77
CA TYR A 10 -1.76 16.96 -5.37
C TYR A 10 -3.27 17.05 -5.17
N ARG A 11 -4.01 17.68 -6.10
CA ARG A 11 -5.47 17.70 -6.06
C ARG A 11 -6.08 16.32 -6.24
N LEU A 12 -5.52 15.50 -7.15
CA LEU A 12 -5.95 14.13 -7.35
C LEU A 12 -5.63 13.24 -6.15
N GLU A 13 -4.44 13.38 -5.56
CA GLU A 13 -4.03 12.68 -4.34
C GLU A 13 -4.96 13.03 -3.18
N TRP A 14 -5.25 14.33 -2.98
CA TRP A 14 -6.18 14.80 -1.96
C TRP A 14 -7.60 14.27 -2.19
N LEU A 15 -8.13 14.40 -3.41
CA LEU A 15 -9.47 13.93 -3.75
C LEU A 15 -9.58 12.41 -3.54
N GLY A 16 -8.58 11.65 -4.00
CA GLY A 16 -8.53 10.20 -3.82
C GLY A 16 -8.52 9.81 -2.34
N LEU A 17 -7.74 10.51 -1.51
CA LEU A 17 -7.71 10.27 -0.07
C LEU A 17 -9.06 10.58 0.59
N VAL A 18 -9.66 11.73 0.30
CA VAL A 18 -10.97 12.12 0.84
C VAL A 18 -12.03 11.09 0.44
N LEU A 19 -12.08 10.68 -0.82
CA LEU A 19 -12.99 9.64 -1.28
C LEU A 19 -12.74 8.33 -0.53
N ALA A 20 -11.49 7.89 -0.37
CA ALA A 20 -11.17 6.67 0.36
C ALA A 20 -11.64 6.74 1.82
N THR A 21 -11.47 7.87 2.51
CA THR A 21 -11.94 8.05 3.91
C THR A 21 -13.45 7.99 4.05
N LYS A 22 -14.21 8.26 2.98
CA LYS A 22 -15.68 8.19 2.99
C LYS A 22 -16.20 6.84 2.51
N VAL A 23 -15.55 6.25 1.50
CA VAL A 23 -15.98 5.00 0.86
C VAL A 23 -15.53 3.77 1.64
N ILE A 24 -14.28 3.71 2.10
CA ILE A 24 -13.75 2.53 2.80
C ILE A 24 -14.57 2.17 4.04
N PRO A 25 -14.97 3.12 4.91
CA PRO A 25 -15.85 2.79 6.01
C PRO A 25 -17.11 2.09 5.55
N LEU A 26 -17.72 2.44 4.41
CA LEU A 26 -18.98 1.84 3.94
C LEU A 26 -18.86 0.34 3.65
N CYS A 27 -17.67 -0.15 3.32
CA CYS A 27 -17.40 -1.55 3.02
C CYS A 27 -17.50 -2.46 4.26
N SER A 28 -17.83 -3.73 4.02
CA SER A 28 -17.70 -4.79 5.03
C SER A 28 -16.23 -5.08 5.33
N ARG A 29 -15.95 -5.70 6.49
CA ARG A 29 -14.59 -6.08 6.87
C ARG A 29 -13.95 -7.02 5.85
N THR A 30 -14.70 -7.99 5.33
CA THR A 30 -14.24 -8.93 4.31
C THR A 30 -13.92 -8.22 2.99
N ALA A 31 -14.75 -7.26 2.56
CA ALA A 31 -14.47 -6.46 1.38
C ALA A 31 -13.17 -5.64 1.55
N CYS A 32 -12.97 -5.01 2.71
CA CYS A 32 -11.74 -4.28 3.02
C CYS A 32 -10.49 -5.17 2.92
N TYR A 33 -10.58 -6.41 3.40
CA TYR A 33 -9.48 -7.37 3.28
C TYR A 33 -9.13 -7.69 1.82
N HIS A 34 -10.13 -7.92 0.95
CA HIS A 34 -9.88 -8.17 -0.47
C HIS A 34 -9.35 -6.92 -1.20
N ILE A 35 -9.87 -5.73 -0.88
CA ILE A 35 -9.37 -4.45 -1.41
C ILE A 35 -7.90 -4.28 -1.06
N ALA A 36 -7.53 -4.46 0.21
CA ALA A 36 -6.15 -4.37 0.67
C ALA A 36 -5.23 -5.36 -0.05
N ARG A 37 -5.66 -6.63 -0.20
CA ARG A 37 -4.86 -7.66 -0.85
C ARG A 37 -4.64 -7.34 -2.34
N ALA A 38 -5.69 -6.89 -3.03
CA ALA A 38 -5.60 -6.47 -4.43
C ALA A 38 -4.72 -5.22 -4.59
N ALA A 39 -4.91 -4.21 -3.73
CA ALA A 39 -4.13 -2.98 -3.74
C ALA A 39 -2.65 -3.23 -3.48
N GLY A 40 -2.30 -4.04 -2.49
CA GLY A 40 -0.89 -4.39 -2.20
C GLY A 40 -0.23 -5.16 -3.35
N ALA A 41 -0.96 -6.09 -3.97
CA ALA A 41 -0.47 -6.80 -5.15
C ALA A 41 -0.25 -5.83 -6.33
N LEU A 42 -1.21 -4.93 -6.59
CA LEU A 42 -1.10 -3.92 -7.64
C LEU A 42 0.06 -2.96 -7.39
N LEU A 43 0.21 -2.45 -6.17
CA LEU A 43 1.30 -1.55 -5.79
C LEU A 43 2.68 -2.18 -5.97
N SER A 44 2.82 -3.47 -5.64
CA SER A 44 4.08 -4.19 -5.87
C SER A 44 4.48 -4.29 -7.35
N PHE A 45 3.49 -4.23 -8.25
CA PHE A 45 3.71 -4.26 -9.70
C PHE A 45 3.92 -2.87 -10.30
N VAL A 46 3.14 -1.87 -9.86
CA VAL A 46 3.15 -0.51 -10.40
C VAL A 46 4.32 0.30 -9.85
N ASP A 47 4.58 0.24 -8.54
CA ASP A 47 5.66 0.98 -7.90
C ASP A 47 6.95 0.16 -7.84
N ARG A 48 7.47 -0.15 -9.04
CA ARG A 48 8.72 -0.91 -9.21
C ARG A 48 9.90 -0.26 -8.49
N GLN A 49 9.90 1.06 -8.38
CA GLN A 49 10.97 1.78 -7.69
C GLN A 49 10.95 1.49 -6.20
N ARG A 50 9.79 1.62 -5.54
CA ARG A 50 9.68 1.25 -4.11
C ARG A 50 9.87 -0.24 -3.88
N TYR A 51 9.44 -1.08 -4.81
CA TYR A 51 9.68 -2.53 -4.72
C TYR A 51 11.19 -2.85 -4.67
N LYS A 52 11.99 -2.21 -5.53
CA LYS A 52 13.46 -2.35 -5.51
C LYS A 52 14.09 -1.83 -4.22
N VAL A 53 13.62 -0.70 -3.71
CA VAL A 53 14.08 -0.17 -2.41
C VAL A 53 13.78 -1.16 -1.29
N ALA A 54 12.58 -1.76 -1.27
CA ALA A 54 12.23 -2.76 -0.26
C ALA A 54 13.12 -4.02 -0.34
N LEU A 55 13.47 -4.48 -1.55
CA LEU A 55 14.44 -5.59 -1.72
C LEU A 55 15.82 -5.22 -1.15
N SER A 56 16.32 -4.02 -1.46
CA SER A 56 17.59 -3.53 -0.94
C SER A 56 17.56 -3.38 0.58
N ASN A 57 16.44 -2.95 1.16
CA ASN A 57 16.28 -2.90 2.61
C ASN A 57 16.40 -4.29 3.26
N LEU A 58 15.84 -5.33 2.63
CA LEU A 58 15.99 -6.70 3.13
C LEU A 58 17.44 -7.21 3.01
N GLU A 59 18.15 -6.84 1.94
CA GLU A 59 19.57 -7.15 1.77
C GLU A 59 20.44 -6.53 2.86
N VAL A 60 20.22 -5.24 3.14
CA VAL A 60 20.97 -4.52 4.17
C VAL A 60 20.64 -5.05 5.56
N ALA A 61 19.36 -5.31 5.86
CA ALA A 61 18.93 -5.71 7.20
C ALA A 61 19.22 -7.18 7.53
N PHE A 62 19.15 -8.09 6.54
CA PHE A 62 19.20 -9.53 6.78
C PHE A 62 20.39 -10.22 6.08
N GLY A 63 21.21 -9.49 5.32
CA GLY A 63 22.33 -10.06 4.57
C GLY A 63 21.87 -11.24 3.72
N ASN A 64 22.64 -12.33 3.73
CA ASN A 64 22.39 -13.53 2.94
C ASN A 64 21.42 -14.53 3.61
N ARG A 65 20.72 -14.15 4.68
CA ARG A 65 19.78 -15.04 5.38
C ARG A 65 18.66 -15.57 4.48
N PHE A 66 18.18 -14.74 3.55
CA PHE A 66 17.09 -15.09 2.64
C PHE A 66 17.60 -15.15 1.21
N SER A 67 17.18 -16.17 0.47
CA SER A 67 17.40 -16.27 -0.96
C SER A 67 16.70 -15.14 -1.72
N PRO A 68 17.11 -14.85 -2.97
CA PRO A 68 16.45 -13.85 -3.80
C PRO A 68 14.96 -14.11 -4.05
N GLN A 69 14.51 -15.37 -3.98
CA GLN A 69 13.10 -15.71 -4.10
C GLN A 69 12.33 -15.37 -2.81
N GLU A 70 12.84 -15.81 -1.66
CA GLU A 70 12.23 -15.50 -0.36
C GLU A 70 12.15 -13.98 -0.12
N ARG A 71 13.19 -13.22 -0.48
CA ARG A 71 13.14 -11.74 -0.39
C ARG A 71 11.98 -11.16 -1.21
N ARG A 72 11.75 -11.66 -2.44
CA ARG A 72 10.64 -11.20 -3.30
C ARG A 72 9.28 -11.52 -2.70
N GLU A 73 9.14 -12.68 -2.09
CA GLU A 73 7.92 -13.10 -1.38
C GLU A 73 7.68 -12.22 -0.15
N ILE A 74 8.71 -11.98 0.66
CA ILE A 74 8.64 -11.09 1.84
C ILE A 74 8.26 -9.67 1.42
N VAL A 75 8.87 -9.11 0.35
CA VAL A 75 8.49 -7.77 -0.14
C VAL A 75 7.03 -7.76 -0.61
N ARG A 76 6.59 -8.76 -1.37
CA ARG A 76 5.18 -8.83 -1.82
C ARG A 76 4.22 -8.89 -0.63
N ALA A 77 4.52 -9.71 0.37
CA ALA A 77 3.75 -9.78 1.61
C ALA A 77 3.77 -8.45 2.36
N SER A 78 4.93 -7.78 2.45
CA SER A 78 5.08 -6.47 3.09
C SER A 78 4.19 -5.40 2.43
N PHE A 79 4.11 -5.36 1.10
CA PHE A 79 3.20 -4.46 0.38
C PHE A 79 1.73 -4.77 0.64
N GLN A 80 1.35 -6.05 0.73
CA GLN A 80 -0.01 -6.46 1.10
C GLN A 80 -0.37 -6.08 2.54
N HIS A 81 0.56 -6.29 3.47
CA HIS A 81 0.40 -5.87 4.86
C HIS A 81 0.27 -4.36 4.97
N PHE A 82 1.12 -3.60 4.29
CA PHE A 82 1.04 -2.14 4.26
C PHE A 82 -0.31 -1.65 3.72
N ALA A 83 -0.77 -2.19 2.60
CA ALA A 83 -2.08 -1.85 2.04
C ALA A 83 -3.21 -2.19 3.01
N ARG A 84 -3.13 -3.33 3.70
CA ARG A 84 -4.08 -3.72 4.75
C ARG A 84 -4.07 -2.73 5.91
N THR A 85 -2.91 -2.34 6.41
CA THR A 85 -2.81 -1.34 7.47
C THR A 85 -3.46 -0.02 7.05
N MET A 86 -3.23 0.45 5.83
CA MET A 86 -3.86 1.68 5.33
C MET A 86 -5.38 1.57 5.23
N VAL A 87 -5.90 0.46 4.70
CA VAL A 87 -7.35 0.22 4.63
C VAL A 87 -7.95 0.12 6.03
N ASP A 88 -7.28 -0.56 6.95
CA ASP A 88 -7.73 -0.72 8.33
C ASP A 88 -7.78 0.63 9.07
N LEU A 89 -6.79 1.51 8.85
CA LEU A 89 -6.82 2.87 9.36
C LEU A 89 -8.02 3.66 8.82
N LEU A 90 -8.31 3.56 7.52
CA LEU A 90 -9.46 4.21 6.92
C LEU A 90 -10.79 3.63 7.40
N TRP A 91 -10.81 2.33 7.73
CA TRP A 91 -11.99 1.63 8.24
C TRP A 91 -12.20 1.81 9.76
N SER A 92 -11.19 2.28 10.49
CA SER A 92 -11.19 2.43 11.95
C SER A 92 -12.40 3.17 12.56
N PRO A 93 -13.08 4.13 11.90
CA PRO A 93 -14.30 4.73 12.44
C PRO A 93 -15.46 3.74 12.67
N ARG A 94 -15.40 2.53 12.09
CA ARG A 94 -16.37 1.44 12.34
C ARG A 94 -15.99 0.51 13.49
N LEU A 95 -14.84 0.72 14.14
CA LEU A 95 -14.49 -0.02 15.35
C LEU A 95 -15.39 0.46 16.49
N THR A 96 -16.27 -0.43 16.96
CA THR A 96 -17.05 -0.22 18.18
C THR A 96 -16.23 -0.75 19.37
N GLN A 97 -16.27 -0.04 20.51
CA GLN A 97 -15.72 -0.53 21.77
C GLN A 97 -16.59 -1.65 22.34
#